data_AF-A0A2J8VGV1-F1
#
_entry.id   AF-A0A2J8VGV1-F1
#
_cell.length_a   1.000
_cell.length_b   1.000
_cell.length_c   1.000
_cell.angle_alpha   90.00
_cell.angle_beta   90.00
_cell.angle_gamma   90.00
#
_symmetry.space_group_name_H-M   'P 1'
#
loop_
_entity.id
_entity.type
_entity.pdbx_description
1 polymer ?
#
loop_
_entity_poly.entity_id
_entity_poly.type
_entity_poly.pdbx_seq_one_letter_code
_entity_poly.pdbx_strand_id
1 'polypeptide(L)'
;MVATNTPHSTLSVNWSRLLSPEPDGGLMVLPKDSIQFSSALVFTRLLEFDSTNVSNTAAKPPGRPYPPYSLADFSWNNITDSLDPATLSATFQGHPMNDPTRTFANGSLAFRVQAFSRSSRPAQPPRLLHTADTCQLEVALVGASPRGNHSLFGLEVATLGQGPDCPSMQEQHSIDDEYAPAVFQLDQLLWGSLPAGFAQWRPVAYSQKPGGRESALPCQASPLHPALAYSLPQSPIVRAFFGSQNNFCAFNLTFGASTGPGYWDQHYLSWSMLLGVGFPPVDGLSPLVLGIMAVALGAPGLMLLGGGLVLLLHHRKYSEYQSIN
;
A
#
# COMPACT_ATOMS: atom_id res chain seq x y z
N MET A 1 9.24 -10.12 7.86
CA MET A 1 8.22 -10.01 8.92
C MET A 1 8.26 -11.26 9.75
N VAL A 2 8.30 -11.13 11.08
CA VAL A 2 8.27 -12.25 12.01
C VAL A 2 7.42 -11.84 13.21
N ALA A 3 6.49 -12.69 13.64
CA ALA A 3 5.73 -12.52 14.87
C ALA A 3 5.95 -13.71 15.80
N THR A 4 6.12 -13.43 17.08
CA THR A 4 6.42 -14.42 18.13
C THR A 4 5.34 -14.37 19.21
N ASN A 5 5.18 -15.45 19.96
CA ASN A 5 4.27 -15.54 21.10
C ASN A 5 4.91 -15.10 22.43
N THR A 6 6.09 -14.48 22.39
CA THR A 6 6.86 -14.09 23.57
C THR A 6 7.49 -12.70 23.39
N PRO A 7 7.49 -11.84 24.44
CA PRO A 7 8.18 -10.54 24.39
C PRO A 7 9.70 -10.68 24.49
N HIS A 8 10.23 -11.88 24.71
CA HIS A 8 11.66 -12.14 24.94
C HIS A 8 12.39 -12.68 23.71
N SER A 9 11.78 -12.60 22.52
CA SER A 9 12.44 -13.02 21.29
C SER A 9 13.57 -12.08 20.90
N THR A 10 14.65 -12.63 20.37
CA THR A 10 15.85 -11.87 19.94
C THR A 10 16.19 -12.15 18.49
N LEU A 11 16.72 -11.13 17.80
CA LEU A 11 17.28 -11.26 16.45
C LEU A 11 18.79 -11.52 16.54
N SER A 12 19.24 -12.63 15.98
CA SER A 12 20.65 -12.96 15.80
C SER A 12 21.08 -12.71 14.37
N VAL A 13 22.17 -11.97 14.21
CA VAL A 13 22.74 -11.60 12.90
C VAL A 13 24.20 -12.07 12.84
N ASN A 14 24.51 -12.95 11.89
CA ASN A 14 25.86 -13.36 11.58
C ASN A 14 26.31 -12.68 10.28
N TRP A 15 27.06 -11.58 10.41
CA TRP A 15 27.48 -10.76 9.27
C TRP A 15 28.38 -11.48 8.28
N SER A 16 29.34 -12.29 8.75
CA SER A 16 30.24 -13.01 7.86
C SER A 16 29.50 -14.05 7.03
N ARG A 17 28.51 -14.73 7.63
CA ARG A 17 27.64 -15.67 6.92
C ARG A 17 26.68 -14.95 5.97
N LEU A 18 26.05 -13.86 6.41
CA LEU A 18 25.09 -13.09 5.62
C LEU A 18 25.71 -12.51 4.34
N LEU A 19 26.98 -12.11 4.38
CA LEU A 19 27.73 -11.58 3.22
C LEU A 19 28.43 -12.67 2.39
N SER A 20 28.31 -13.94 2.80
CA SER A 20 28.92 -15.06 2.07
C SER A 20 28.05 -15.51 0.88
N PRO A 21 28.59 -16.31 -0.05
CA PRO A 21 27.81 -16.93 -1.12
C PRO A 21 26.65 -17.84 -0.63
N GLU A 22 26.72 -18.30 0.62
CA GLU A 22 25.75 -19.20 1.26
C GLU A 22 25.16 -18.56 2.54
N PRO A 23 24.22 -17.61 2.38
CA PRO A 23 23.76 -16.78 3.50
C PRO A 23 22.81 -17.49 4.46
N ASP A 24 22.29 -18.68 4.11
CA ASP A 24 21.31 -19.44 4.89
C ASP A 24 21.76 -19.61 6.34
N GLY A 25 20.91 -19.25 7.31
CA GLY A 25 21.22 -19.24 8.73
C GLY A 25 22.02 -18.01 9.20
N GLY A 26 22.25 -17.03 8.33
CA GLY A 26 22.85 -15.74 8.68
C GLY A 26 21.91 -14.83 9.49
N LEU A 27 20.60 -15.07 9.44
CA LEU A 27 19.57 -14.35 10.19
C LEU A 27 18.66 -15.34 10.92
N MET A 28 18.49 -15.18 12.23
CA MET A 28 17.58 -16.04 13.01
C MET A 28 16.83 -15.22 14.06
N VAL A 29 15.55 -15.55 14.28
CA VAL A 29 14.80 -15.12 15.45
C VAL A 29 14.73 -16.29 16.44
N LEU A 30 15.09 -16.03 17.70
CA LEU A 30 15.18 -17.03 18.76
C LEU A 30 14.27 -16.64 19.93
N PRO A 31 13.62 -17.61 20.60
CA PRO A 31 13.56 -19.05 20.27
C PRO A 31 12.76 -19.34 19.00
N LYS A 32 13.19 -20.32 18.18
CA LYS A 32 12.54 -20.61 16.87
C LYS A 32 11.10 -21.10 17.03
N ASP A 33 10.84 -21.86 18.09
CA ASP A 33 9.54 -22.40 18.49
C ASP A 33 8.55 -21.31 18.93
N SER A 34 9.02 -20.10 19.23
CA SER A 34 8.14 -18.97 19.54
C SER A 34 7.49 -18.35 18.30
N ILE A 35 8.05 -18.58 17.10
CA ILE A 35 7.60 -17.96 15.85
C ILE A 35 6.22 -18.48 15.47
N GLN A 36 5.23 -17.58 15.43
CA GLN A 36 3.85 -17.87 15.02
C GLN A 36 3.61 -17.55 13.54
N PHE A 37 4.32 -16.54 13.02
CA PHE A 37 4.23 -16.14 11.62
C PHE A 37 5.59 -15.65 11.12
N SER A 38 5.95 -16.01 9.90
CA SER A 38 7.11 -15.44 9.21
C SER A 38 6.88 -15.40 7.70
N SER A 39 7.22 -14.28 7.08
CA SER A 39 7.25 -14.11 5.62
C SER A 39 8.11 -12.91 5.21
N ALA A 40 8.29 -12.68 3.92
CA ALA A 40 9.03 -11.58 3.34
C ALA A 40 8.21 -10.86 2.26
N LEU A 41 8.44 -9.56 2.15
CA LEU A 41 8.04 -8.71 1.03
C LEU A 41 9.30 -8.01 0.51
N VAL A 42 9.51 -8.04 -0.80
CA VAL A 42 10.73 -7.58 -1.46
C VAL A 42 10.34 -6.70 -2.64
N PHE A 43 10.84 -5.47 -2.66
CA PHE A 43 10.83 -4.65 -3.87
C PHE A 43 12.02 -5.07 -4.74
N THR A 44 11.73 -5.55 -5.94
CA THR A 44 12.75 -6.19 -6.79
C THR A 44 13.19 -5.29 -7.93
N ARG A 45 12.26 -4.57 -8.55
CA ARG A 45 12.53 -3.71 -9.71
C ARG A 45 11.74 -2.40 -9.65
N LEU A 46 12.38 -1.31 -10.08
CA LEU A 46 11.69 -0.10 -10.51
C LEU A 46 11.37 -0.23 -12.01
N LEU A 47 10.10 -0.12 -12.34
CA LEU A 47 9.55 -0.29 -13.68
C LEU A 47 9.31 1.08 -14.31
N GLU A 48 9.38 1.13 -15.64
CA GLU A 48 9.03 2.31 -16.42
C GLU A 48 8.41 1.86 -17.74
N PHE A 49 7.33 2.53 -18.15
CA PHE A 49 6.57 2.22 -19.34
C PHE A 49 6.34 3.47 -20.18
N ASP A 50 6.47 3.35 -21.49
CA ASP A 50 6.00 4.37 -22.43
C ASP A 50 4.49 4.21 -22.65
N SER A 51 3.72 5.16 -22.12
CA SER A 51 2.26 5.16 -22.21
C SER A 51 1.71 5.87 -23.45
N THR A 52 2.56 6.16 -24.45
CA THR A 52 2.11 6.77 -25.72
C THR A 52 1.06 5.86 -26.39
N ASN A 53 -0.10 6.42 -26.73
CA ASN A 53 -1.24 5.73 -27.36
C ASN A 53 -1.91 4.62 -26.52
N VAL A 54 -1.75 4.61 -25.19
CA VAL A 54 -2.43 3.66 -24.31
C VAL A 54 -3.83 4.17 -23.93
N SER A 55 -4.86 3.37 -24.20
CA SER A 55 -6.21 3.60 -23.70
C SER A 55 -6.28 3.27 -22.20
N ASN A 56 -6.82 4.19 -21.38
CA ASN A 56 -6.88 4.13 -19.90
C ASN A 56 -7.83 3.05 -19.30
N THR A 57 -7.86 1.83 -19.85
CA THR A 57 -8.65 0.73 -19.28
C THR A 57 -7.79 -0.18 -18.41
N ALA A 58 -8.26 -0.47 -17.19
CA ALA A 58 -7.55 -1.21 -16.14
C ALA A 58 -7.08 -2.64 -16.53
N ALA A 59 -7.59 -3.18 -17.64
CA ALA A 59 -7.25 -4.52 -18.12
C ALA A 59 -6.09 -4.53 -19.16
N LYS A 60 -5.51 -3.39 -19.51
CA LYS A 60 -4.44 -3.30 -20.52
C LYS A 60 -3.08 -3.00 -19.89
N PRO A 61 -1.99 -3.50 -20.48
CA PRO A 61 -0.65 -3.19 -20.01
C PRO A 61 -0.43 -1.67 -20.01
N PRO A 62 0.32 -1.14 -19.02
CA PRO A 62 0.52 0.30 -18.79
C PRO A 62 1.24 1.01 -19.95
N GLY A 63 1.76 0.26 -20.92
CA GLY A 63 2.48 0.76 -22.07
C GLY A 63 3.54 -0.21 -22.56
N ARG A 64 4.45 0.28 -23.41
CA ARG A 64 5.64 -0.49 -23.79
C ARG A 64 6.67 -0.43 -22.65
N PRO A 65 7.10 -1.56 -22.09
CA PRO A 65 8.06 -1.55 -20.99
C PRO A 65 9.45 -1.14 -21.48
N TYR A 66 10.10 -0.25 -20.73
CA TYR A 66 11.53 -0.04 -20.82
C TYR A 66 12.27 -1.11 -19.99
N PRO A 67 13.59 -1.31 -20.18
CA PRO A 67 14.39 -2.17 -19.32
C PRO A 67 14.25 -1.77 -17.84
N PRO A 68 13.84 -2.67 -16.94
CA PRO A 68 13.61 -2.32 -15.54
C PRO A 68 14.92 -2.08 -14.81
N TYR A 69 14.89 -1.24 -13.77
CA TYR A 69 16.02 -1.04 -12.88
C TYR A 69 15.96 -2.09 -11.76
N SER A 70 16.95 -2.98 -11.71
CA SER A 70 17.11 -3.95 -10.64
C SER A 70 17.50 -3.24 -9.34
N LEU A 71 16.68 -3.35 -8.30
CA LEU A 71 16.96 -2.72 -7.00
C LEU A 71 18.11 -3.41 -6.23
N ALA A 72 18.52 -4.60 -6.67
CA ALA A 72 19.74 -5.25 -6.18
C ALA A 72 21.02 -4.54 -6.66
N ASP A 73 20.95 -3.78 -7.76
CA ASP A 73 22.08 -3.06 -8.35
C ASP A 73 22.12 -1.57 -7.95
N PHE A 74 21.46 -1.23 -6.84
CA PHE A 74 21.45 0.11 -6.25
C PHE A 74 22.50 0.24 -5.14
N SER A 75 23.11 1.42 -5.04
CA SER A 75 23.85 1.85 -3.86
C SER A 75 22.92 2.68 -2.95
N TRP A 76 23.02 2.44 -1.65
CA TRP A 76 22.17 3.04 -0.64
C TRP A 76 22.98 3.89 0.33
N ASN A 77 22.43 5.04 0.71
CA ASN A 77 22.99 5.91 1.74
C ASN A 77 23.00 5.20 3.10
N ASN A 78 23.86 5.66 4.00
CA ASN A 78 23.90 5.13 5.35
C ASN A 78 22.61 5.48 6.10
N ILE A 79 21.94 4.46 6.64
CA ILE A 79 20.69 4.63 7.39
C ILE A 79 20.88 5.35 8.72
N THR A 80 22.10 5.35 9.28
CA THR A 80 22.38 6.01 10.56
C THR A 80 22.09 7.50 10.49
N ASP A 81 22.26 8.12 9.31
CA ASP A 81 22.05 9.55 9.10
C ASP A 81 20.55 9.92 9.04
N SER A 82 19.67 8.95 8.75
CA SER A 82 18.22 9.15 8.60
C SER A 82 17.39 8.52 9.72
N LEU A 83 18.02 7.82 10.67
CA LEU A 83 17.35 7.18 11.79
C LEU A 83 16.88 8.24 12.80
N ASP A 84 15.57 8.31 12.99
CA ASP A 84 14.93 9.20 13.95
C ASP A 84 14.15 8.39 14.99
N PRO A 85 14.70 8.22 16.21
CA PRO A 85 14.04 7.52 17.31
C PRO A 85 12.78 8.22 17.81
N ALA A 86 12.65 9.54 17.65
CA ALA A 86 11.49 10.28 18.14
C ALA A 86 10.24 10.02 17.27
N THR A 87 10.44 9.86 15.96
CA THR A 87 9.37 9.51 15.01
C THR A 87 9.30 8.03 14.68
N LEU A 88 10.20 7.21 15.24
CA LEU A 88 10.36 5.78 14.97
C LEU A 88 10.51 5.51 13.46
N SER A 89 11.30 6.33 12.76
CA SER A 89 11.46 6.24 11.32
C SER A 89 12.91 6.19 10.85
N ALA A 90 13.13 5.59 9.67
CA ALA A 90 14.40 5.55 8.97
C ALA A 90 14.16 5.57 7.47
N THR A 91 15.10 6.10 6.69
CA THR A 91 14.96 6.24 5.23
C THR A 91 16.14 5.62 4.50
N PHE A 92 15.85 4.66 3.62
CA PHE A 92 16.80 4.07 2.69
C PHE A 92 16.71 4.83 1.37
N GLN A 93 17.68 5.70 1.10
CA GLN A 93 17.74 6.45 -0.16
C GLN A 93 18.87 5.90 -1.02
N GLY A 94 18.60 5.65 -2.29
CA GLY A 94 19.58 5.06 -3.19
C GLY A 94 19.40 5.47 -4.64
N HIS A 95 20.39 5.09 -5.43
CA HIS A 95 20.46 5.28 -6.87
C HIS A 95 21.17 4.08 -7.52
N PRO A 96 20.99 3.83 -8.83
CA PRO A 96 21.72 2.77 -9.52
C PRO A 96 23.24 2.95 -9.38
N MET A 97 23.98 1.86 -9.19
CA MET A 97 25.44 1.89 -9.17
C MET A 97 26.03 2.23 -10.54
N ASN A 98 25.41 1.73 -11.60
CA ASN A 98 25.81 1.97 -12.99
C ASN A 98 24.72 2.78 -13.70
N ASP A 99 24.97 4.06 -13.92
CA ASP A 99 24.05 4.98 -14.59
C ASP A 99 24.72 5.73 -15.76
N PRO A 100 24.99 5.03 -16.89
CA PRO A 100 25.70 5.62 -18.01
C PRO A 100 24.90 6.75 -18.69
N THR A 101 23.57 6.68 -18.64
CA THR A 101 22.66 7.68 -19.20
C THR A 101 22.42 8.85 -18.26
N ARG A 102 23.00 8.84 -17.05
CA ARG A 102 22.83 9.88 -16.03
C ARG A 102 21.36 10.14 -15.66
N THR A 103 20.53 9.10 -15.73
CA THR A 103 19.11 9.16 -15.40
C THR A 103 18.88 9.53 -13.93
N PHE A 104 19.76 9.07 -13.04
CA PHE A 104 19.72 9.33 -11.60
C PHE A 104 20.79 10.33 -11.15
N ALA A 105 21.37 11.14 -12.05
CA ALA A 105 22.41 12.10 -11.66
C ALA A 105 21.99 13.08 -10.55
N ASN A 106 20.72 13.53 -10.58
CA ASN A 106 20.08 14.31 -9.52
C ASN A 106 18.85 13.57 -8.96
N GLY A 107 18.78 12.26 -9.19
CA GLY A 107 17.63 11.44 -8.90
C GLY A 107 17.88 10.45 -7.77
N SER A 108 16.83 10.07 -7.05
CA SER A 108 16.91 9.03 -6.03
C SER A 108 15.59 8.30 -5.87
N LEU A 109 15.70 7.04 -5.46
CA LEU A 109 14.58 6.24 -4.96
C LEU A 109 14.75 6.11 -3.45
N ALA A 110 13.72 6.46 -2.68
CA ALA A 110 13.73 6.40 -1.24
C ALA A 110 12.62 5.47 -0.72
N PHE A 111 12.97 4.63 0.26
CA PHE A 111 12.06 3.82 1.06
C PHE A 111 12.12 4.32 2.50
N ARG A 112 11.10 5.07 2.93
CA ARG A 112 10.97 5.54 4.31
C ARG A 112 10.10 4.57 5.10
N VAL A 113 10.66 3.99 6.14
CA VAL A 113 9.97 3.07 7.05
C VAL A 113 9.66 3.79 8.35
N GLN A 114 8.44 3.65 8.85
CA GLN A 114 8.01 4.23 10.12
C GLN A 114 7.20 3.21 10.92
N ALA A 115 7.57 2.98 12.18
CA ALA A 115 6.81 2.16 13.12
C ALA A 115 5.89 3.02 14.00
N PHE A 116 4.94 2.38 14.67
CA PHE A 116 3.97 3.07 15.53
C PHE A 116 3.81 2.33 16.86
N SER A 117 3.60 3.09 17.95
CA SER A 117 3.36 2.53 19.28
C SER A 117 1.88 2.48 19.66
N ARG A 118 1.00 3.10 18.87
CA ARG A 118 -0.43 3.21 19.14
C ARG A 118 -1.19 3.42 17.84
N SER A 119 -2.50 3.23 17.89
CA SER A 119 -3.38 3.50 16.75
C SER A 119 -3.56 5.01 16.53
N SER A 120 -3.36 5.46 15.29
CA SER A 120 -3.56 6.86 14.89
C SER A 120 -3.61 7.01 13.37
N ARG A 121 -3.71 8.25 12.89
CA ARG A 121 -3.61 8.62 11.48
C ARG A 121 -2.56 9.69 11.27
N PRO A 122 -1.72 9.59 10.24
CA PRO A 122 -0.85 10.68 9.82
C PRO A 122 -1.66 11.91 9.40
N ALA A 123 -1.04 13.08 9.52
CA ALA A 123 -1.59 14.31 8.94
C ALA A 123 -1.50 14.31 7.41
N GLN A 124 -0.47 13.69 6.85
CA GLN A 124 -0.21 13.67 5.42
C GLN A 124 -1.02 12.58 4.70
N PRO A 125 -1.58 12.86 3.52
CA PRO A 125 -2.19 11.86 2.65
C PRO A 125 -1.22 10.70 2.33
N PRO A 126 -1.71 9.45 2.17
CA PRO A 126 -3.12 9.03 2.11
C PRO A 126 -3.78 8.72 3.47
N ARG A 127 -3.20 9.21 4.59
CA ARG A 127 -3.73 9.12 5.97
C ARG A 127 -4.22 7.72 6.37
N LEU A 128 -3.45 6.70 6.00
CA LEU A 128 -3.72 5.30 6.36
C LEU A 128 -3.82 5.14 7.88
N LEU A 129 -4.85 4.45 8.35
CA LEU A 129 -5.03 4.11 9.77
C LEU A 129 -3.98 3.07 10.15
N HIS A 130 -3.08 3.42 11.07
CA HIS A 130 -2.09 2.48 11.58
C HIS A 130 -2.45 2.04 13.00
N THR A 131 -1.87 0.91 13.42
CA THR A 131 -1.90 0.38 14.79
C THR A 131 -0.47 0.09 15.25
N ALA A 132 -0.31 -0.35 16.50
CA ALA A 132 0.99 -0.79 17.01
C ALA A 132 1.55 -2.05 16.30
N ASP A 133 0.69 -2.77 15.58
CA ASP A 133 1.02 -4.01 14.86
C ASP A 133 1.47 -3.75 13.41
N THR A 134 1.65 -2.48 13.04
CA THR A 134 1.94 -2.05 11.67
C THR A 134 3.18 -1.17 11.60
N CYS A 135 3.84 -1.24 10.44
CA CYS A 135 4.79 -0.24 9.97
C CYS A 135 4.23 0.39 8.69
N GLN A 136 4.44 1.68 8.50
CA GLN A 136 4.19 2.36 7.24
C GLN A 136 5.48 2.40 6.41
N LEU A 137 5.35 2.07 5.14
CA LEU A 137 6.37 2.27 4.12
C LEU A 137 5.90 3.36 3.17
N GLU A 138 6.72 4.38 2.99
CA GLU A 138 6.56 5.38 1.94
C GLU A 138 7.68 5.22 0.91
N VAL A 139 7.31 5.07 -0.35
CA VAL A 139 8.24 5.00 -1.48
C VAL A 139 8.18 6.32 -2.24
N ALA A 140 9.33 6.96 -2.42
CA ALA A 140 9.44 8.21 -3.17
C ALA A 140 10.49 8.11 -4.28
N LEU A 141 10.10 8.38 -5.52
CA LEU A 141 11.00 8.61 -6.64
C LEU A 141 11.10 10.11 -6.87
N VAL A 142 12.32 10.66 -6.83
CA VAL A 142 12.55 12.10 -6.92
C VAL A 142 13.68 12.38 -7.89
N GLY A 143 13.47 13.27 -8.86
CA GLY A 143 14.51 13.87 -9.70
C GLY A 143 15.13 12.96 -10.76
N ALA A 144 14.73 11.69 -10.87
CA ALA A 144 15.21 10.80 -11.92
C ALA A 144 14.62 11.20 -13.28
N SER A 145 15.45 11.32 -14.32
CA SER A 145 15.03 11.72 -15.66
C SER A 145 14.31 10.58 -16.39
N PRO A 146 13.05 10.74 -16.82
CA PRO A 146 12.34 9.73 -17.60
C PRO A 146 13.04 9.41 -18.92
N ARG A 147 12.91 8.16 -19.40
CA ARG A 147 13.42 7.74 -20.71
C ARG A 147 12.52 8.15 -21.87
N GLY A 148 11.26 8.45 -21.60
CA GLY A 148 10.31 9.00 -22.57
C GLY A 148 9.41 10.10 -21.98
N ASN A 149 8.76 10.86 -22.86
CA ASN A 149 7.91 11.99 -22.47
C ASN A 149 6.65 11.57 -21.69
N HIS A 150 6.12 10.38 -21.97
CA HIS A 150 4.93 9.83 -21.31
C HIS A 150 5.30 8.59 -20.50
N SER A 151 6.25 8.75 -19.59
CA SER A 151 6.73 7.63 -18.78
C SER A 151 5.85 7.42 -17.54
N LEU A 152 5.33 6.20 -17.40
CA LEU A 152 4.67 5.73 -16.19
C LEU A 152 5.63 4.85 -15.40
N PHE A 153 5.85 5.19 -14.14
CA PHE A 153 6.69 4.40 -13.24
C PHE A 153 5.88 3.34 -12.50
N GLY A 154 6.58 2.31 -12.05
CA GLY A 154 5.97 1.25 -11.26
C GLY A 154 6.99 0.52 -10.39
N LEU A 155 6.52 -0.39 -9.55
CA LEU A 155 7.33 -1.24 -8.69
C LEU A 155 6.93 -2.69 -8.86
N GLU A 156 7.91 -3.58 -9.01
CA GLU A 156 7.70 -5.02 -8.89
C GLU A 156 7.88 -5.44 -7.44
N VAL A 157 6.82 -5.99 -6.87
CA VAL A 157 6.76 -6.46 -5.48
C VAL A 157 6.66 -7.97 -5.47
N ALA A 158 7.59 -8.62 -4.79
CA ALA A 158 7.59 -10.06 -4.58
C ALA A 158 7.33 -10.39 -3.11
N THR A 159 6.51 -11.40 -2.86
CA THR A 159 6.16 -11.89 -1.54
C THR A 159 6.49 -13.37 -1.41
N LEU A 160 6.90 -13.80 -0.22
CA LEU A 160 7.12 -15.21 0.06
C LEU A 160 5.79 -15.84 0.52
N GLY A 161 5.25 -16.78 -0.25
CA GLY A 161 4.03 -17.50 0.09
C GLY A 161 4.22 -18.41 1.30
N GLN A 162 3.16 -18.65 2.06
CA GLN A 162 3.17 -19.61 3.19
C GLN A 162 2.84 -21.05 2.76
N GLY A 163 2.44 -21.25 1.50
CA GLY A 163 2.05 -22.54 0.95
C GLY A 163 2.27 -22.57 -0.57
N PRO A 164 1.62 -23.50 -1.29
CA PRO A 164 1.68 -23.54 -2.75
C PRO A 164 0.96 -22.36 -3.41
N ASP A 165 0.00 -21.76 -2.71
CA ASP A 165 -0.83 -20.67 -3.22
C ASP A 165 -0.24 -19.29 -2.89
N CYS A 166 -0.54 -18.33 -3.76
CA CYS A 166 -0.19 -16.93 -3.54
C CYS A 166 -1.09 -16.26 -2.50
N PRO A 167 -0.60 -15.20 -1.83
CA PRO A 167 -1.43 -14.41 -0.94
C PRO A 167 -2.64 -13.83 -1.70
N SER A 168 -3.75 -13.62 -0.99
CA SER A 168 -4.99 -13.13 -1.59
C SER A 168 -5.00 -11.61 -1.63
N MET A 169 -5.22 -11.03 -2.82
CA MET A 169 -5.54 -9.62 -2.98
C MET A 169 -7.04 -9.39 -2.75
N GLN A 170 -7.39 -8.40 -1.95
CA GLN A 170 -8.77 -8.00 -1.66
C GLN A 170 -8.93 -6.50 -1.78
N GLU A 171 -10.08 -6.07 -2.30
CA GLU A 171 -10.46 -4.67 -2.38
C GLU A 171 -11.57 -4.40 -1.36
N GLN A 172 -11.37 -3.40 -0.50
CA GLN A 172 -12.39 -2.92 0.42
C GLN A 172 -12.90 -1.56 -0.05
N HIS A 173 -14.21 -1.46 -0.22
CA HIS A 173 -14.86 -0.21 -0.56
C HIS A 173 -15.45 0.46 0.69
N SER A 174 -15.29 1.78 0.77
CA SER A 174 -15.90 2.64 1.77
C SER A 174 -16.73 3.71 1.06
N ILE A 175 -17.82 4.15 1.70
CA ILE A 175 -18.59 5.32 1.24
C ILE A 175 -17.98 6.65 1.67
N ASP A 176 -16.95 6.60 2.52
CA ASP A 176 -16.32 7.74 3.14
C ASP A 176 -14.90 7.96 2.60
N ASP A 177 -14.64 9.19 2.17
CA ASP A 177 -13.36 9.69 1.67
C ASP A 177 -12.74 10.77 2.59
N GLU A 178 -13.23 10.94 3.82
CA GLU A 178 -12.77 11.93 4.81
C GLU A 178 -11.24 11.97 4.93
N TYR A 179 -10.60 10.81 4.88
CA TYR A 179 -9.15 10.66 5.08
C TYR A 179 -8.34 10.65 3.78
N ALA A 180 -8.98 10.46 2.63
CA ALA A 180 -8.34 10.48 1.32
C ALA A 180 -9.37 10.92 0.26
N PRO A 181 -9.47 12.22 -0.03
CA PRO A 181 -10.52 12.75 -0.90
C PRO A 181 -10.57 12.05 -2.26
N ALA A 182 -11.79 11.71 -2.71
CA ALA A 182 -12.08 10.96 -3.93
C ALA A 182 -11.50 9.53 -3.99
N VAL A 183 -11.02 8.97 -2.87
CA VAL A 183 -10.51 7.60 -2.80
C VAL A 183 -11.37 6.75 -1.86
N PHE A 184 -12.29 6.01 -2.46
CA PHE A 184 -13.29 5.17 -1.78
C PHE A 184 -12.87 3.70 -1.67
N GLN A 185 -11.59 3.41 -1.88
CA GLN A 185 -11.05 2.05 -1.94
C GLN A 185 -9.80 1.92 -1.06
N LEU A 186 -9.63 0.74 -0.49
CA LEU A 186 -8.45 0.29 0.22
C LEU A 186 -8.11 -1.13 -0.24
N ASP A 187 -6.95 -1.29 -0.85
CA ASP A 187 -6.44 -2.57 -1.31
C ASP A 187 -5.70 -3.26 -0.17
N GLN A 188 -5.84 -4.58 -0.11
CA GLN A 188 -5.25 -5.40 0.93
C GLN A 188 -4.66 -6.68 0.35
N LEU A 189 -3.45 -7.01 0.77
CA LEU A 189 -2.82 -8.29 0.49
C LEU A 189 -2.72 -9.09 1.79
N LEU A 190 -3.33 -10.27 1.83
CA LEU A 190 -3.35 -11.14 3.01
C LEU A 190 -2.55 -12.42 2.76
N TRP A 191 -1.62 -12.75 3.65
CA TRP A 191 -0.78 -13.95 3.54
C TRP A 191 -1.50 -15.25 3.93
N GLY A 192 -2.69 -15.16 4.51
CA GLY A 192 -3.49 -16.31 4.93
C GLY A 192 -4.72 -15.89 5.73
N SER A 193 -5.33 -16.85 6.42
CA SER A 193 -6.44 -16.58 7.35
C SER A 193 -5.95 -15.78 8.56
N LEU A 194 -6.70 -14.73 8.92
CA LEU A 194 -6.37 -13.87 10.05
C LEU A 194 -6.37 -14.64 11.39
N PRO A 195 -5.46 -14.34 12.33
CA PRO A 195 -4.39 -13.35 12.24
C PRO A 195 -3.22 -13.83 11.36
N ALA A 196 -2.79 -12.98 10.41
CA ALA A 196 -1.70 -13.28 9.48
C ALA A 196 -0.91 -12.02 9.12
N GLY A 197 0.16 -12.16 8.34
CA GLY A 197 0.79 -11.01 7.69
C GLY A 197 -0.16 -10.36 6.70
N PHE A 198 -0.14 -9.03 6.65
CA PHE A 198 -0.93 -8.26 5.70
C PHE A 198 -0.17 -7.02 5.21
N ALA A 199 -0.58 -6.55 4.04
CA ALA A 199 -0.23 -5.24 3.52
C ALA A 199 -1.50 -4.49 3.12
N GLN A 200 -1.58 -3.18 3.35
CA GLN A 200 -2.71 -2.36 2.96
C GLN A 200 -2.24 -1.05 2.32
N TRP A 201 -2.89 -0.61 1.25
CA TRP A 201 -2.64 0.69 0.66
C TRP A 201 -3.92 1.24 0.04
N ARG A 202 -3.95 2.56 -0.16
CA ARG A 202 -4.96 3.15 -1.04
C ARG A 202 -4.45 3.08 -2.48
N PRO A 203 -5.32 2.86 -3.48
CA PRO A 203 -4.93 2.83 -4.90
C PRO A 203 -4.63 4.25 -5.44
N VAL A 204 -3.80 5.01 -4.72
CA VAL A 204 -3.42 6.38 -5.03
C VAL A 204 -1.93 6.61 -4.73
N ALA A 205 -1.27 7.32 -5.62
CA ALA A 205 0.06 7.91 -5.43
C ALA A 205 -0.02 9.42 -5.66
N TYR A 206 1.06 10.16 -5.41
CA TYR A 206 1.10 11.62 -5.54
C TYR A 206 2.28 12.09 -6.38
N SER A 207 2.03 12.97 -7.35
CA SER A 207 3.07 13.56 -8.21
C SER A 207 3.74 14.81 -7.63
N GLN A 208 3.33 15.27 -6.44
CA GLN A 208 3.84 16.49 -5.80
C GLN A 208 3.97 16.32 -4.27
N LYS A 209 4.75 17.21 -3.64
CA LYS A 209 4.88 17.32 -2.18
C LYS A 209 4.54 18.74 -1.71
N PRO A 210 3.59 18.92 -0.76
CA PRO A 210 2.75 17.89 -0.13
C PRO A 210 1.75 17.26 -1.12
N GLY A 211 1.37 16.01 -0.87
CA GLY A 211 0.36 15.32 -1.67
C GLY A 211 -1.00 15.99 -1.52
N GLY A 212 -1.70 16.18 -2.63
CA GLY A 212 -3.00 16.84 -2.72
C GLY A 212 -3.91 16.12 -3.71
N ARG A 213 -5.15 16.60 -3.85
CA ARG A 213 -6.14 15.97 -4.76
C ARG A 213 -5.74 16.17 -6.22
N GLU A 214 -5.19 17.34 -6.53
CA GLU A 214 -4.73 17.76 -7.85
C GLU A 214 -3.48 17.00 -8.33
N SER A 215 -2.69 16.45 -7.40
CA SER A 215 -1.51 15.63 -7.70
C SER A 215 -1.74 14.14 -7.53
N ALA A 216 -2.98 13.72 -7.25
CA ALA A 216 -3.33 12.32 -7.08
C ALA A 216 -3.22 11.55 -8.40
N LEU A 217 -2.52 10.43 -8.36
CA LEU A 217 -2.31 9.48 -9.45
C LEU A 217 -2.99 8.16 -9.09
N PRO A 218 -3.69 7.49 -10.01
CA PRO A 218 -4.16 6.13 -9.75
C PRO A 218 -2.96 5.21 -9.53
N CYS A 219 -3.08 4.31 -8.55
CA CYS A 219 -2.17 3.18 -8.38
C CYS A 219 -2.91 1.91 -8.77
N GLN A 220 -2.40 1.20 -9.77
CA GLN A 220 -2.99 -0.05 -10.24
C GLN A 220 -2.09 -1.21 -9.86
N ALA A 221 -2.67 -2.24 -9.23
CA ALA A 221 -1.99 -3.49 -8.94
C ALA A 221 -2.33 -4.53 -10.01
N SER A 222 -1.32 -5.20 -10.56
CA SER A 222 -1.54 -6.37 -11.41
C SER A 222 -2.03 -7.55 -10.57
N PRO A 223 -2.69 -8.56 -11.19
CA PRO A 223 -2.94 -9.82 -10.51
C PRO A 223 -1.64 -10.43 -9.97
N LEU A 224 -1.74 -11.14 -8.86
CA LEU A 224 -0.62 -11.90 -8.31
C LEU A 224 -0.37 -13.15 -9.14
N HIS A 225 0.90 -13.38 -9.44
CA HIS A 225 1.34 -14.56 -10.18
C HIS A 225 2.48 -15.27 -9.44
N PRO A 226 2.48 -16.61 -9.42
CA PRO A 226 3.65 -17.37 -8.98
C PRO A 226 4.85 -17.00 -9.84
N ALA A 227 5.94 -16.61 -9.22
CA ALA A 227 7.15 -16.13 -9.89
C ALA A 227 7.95 -17.26 -10.59
N LEU A 228 7.42 -18.49 -10.64
CA LEU A 228 8.03 -19.62 -11.35
C LEU A 228 8.27 -19.33 -12.85
N ALA A 229 7.56 -18.35 -13.42
CA ALA A 229 7.67 -17.98 -14.83
C ALA A 229 8.94 -17.19 -15.18
N TYR A 230 9.64 -16.56 -14.22
CA TYR A 230 10.85 -15.77 -14.49
C TYR A 230 11.74 -15.58 -13.24
N SER A 231 13.05 -15.43 -13.44
CA SER A 231 14.00 -15.29 -12.32
C SER A 231 13.85 -13.94 -11.61
N LEU A 232 13.43 -13.99 -10.34
CA LEU A 232 13.51 -12.86 -9.42
C LEU A 232 14.97 -12.63 -8.96
N PRO A 233 15.38 -11.37 -8.74
CA PRO A 233 16.64 -11.08 -8.07
C PRO A 233 16.71 -11.80 -6.72
N GLN A 234 17.77 -12.58 -6.50
CA GLN A 234 17.95 -13.35 -5.27
C GLN A 234 18.28 -12.40 -4.10
N SER A 235 17.43 -12.34 -3.08
CA SER A 235 17.69 -11.54 -1.87
C SER A 235 18.53 -12.34 -0.86
N PRO A 236 19.76 -11.89 -0.51
CA PRO A 236 20.55 -12.54 0.53
C PRO A 236 19.85 -12.53 1.89
N ILE A 237 19.07 -11.48 2.19
CA ILE A 237 18.29 -11.34 3.43
C ILE A 237 17.22 -12.43 3.53
N VAL A 238 16.47 -12.66 2.45
CA VAL A 238 15.45 -13.72 2.43
C VAL A 238 16.10 -15.10 2.52
N ARG A 239 17.18 -15.34 1.75
CA ARG A 239 17.93 -16.60 1.83
C ARG A 239 18.54 -16.83 3.21
N ALA A 240 18.97 -15.79 3.90
CA ALA A 240 19.58 -15.91 5.22
C ALA A 240 18.61 -16.34 6.32
N PHE A 241 17.34 -15.98 6.19
CA PHE A 241 16.32 -16.32 7.18
C PHE A 241 15.54 -17.60 6.79
N PHE A 242 15.20 -17.76 5.52
CA PHE A 242 14.32 -18.83 5.04
C PHE A 242 15.05 -19.95 4.27
N GLY A 243 16.35 -19.82 4.01
CA GLY A 243 17.08 -20.73 3.13
C GLY A 243 16.68 -20.56 1.66
N SER A 244 16.90 -21.60 0.85
CA SER A 244 16.48 -21.59 -0.56
C SER A 244 14.96 -21.78 -0.66
N GLN A 245 14.29 -20.80 -1.29
CA GLN A 245 12.84 -20.78 -1.45
C GLN A 245 12.47 -20.52 -2.91
N ASN A 246 11.45 -21.22 -3.40
CA ASN A 246 10.93 -21.06 -4.77
C ASN A 246 9.49 -20.53 -4.82
N ASN A 247 8.84 -20.39 -3.66
CA ASN A 247 7.42 -20.06 -3.56
C ASN A 247 7.21 -18.54 -3.45
N PHE A 248 7.72 -17.81 -4.44
CA PHE A 248 7.49 -16.38 -4.53
C PHE A 248 6.26 -16.07 -5.37
N CYS A 249 5.51 -15.05 -4.95
CA CYS A 249 4.41 -14.48 -5.70
C CYS A 249 4.67 -13.02 -5.95
N ALA A 250 4.60 -12.62 -7.21
CA ALA A 250 4.93 -11.27 -7.64
C ALA A 250 3.71 -10.57 -8.23
N PHE A 251 3.67 -9.26 -8.05
CA PHE A 251 2.73 -8.35 -8.69
C PHE A 251 3.41 -7.01 -8.94
N ASN A 252 2.87 -6.26 -9.89
CA ASN A 252 3.36 -4.94 -10.26
C ASN A 252 2.40 -3.88 -9.77
N LEU A 253 2.95 -2.81 -9.21
CA LEU A 253 2.24 -1.57 -8.95
C LEU A 253 2.63 -0.57 -10.03
N THR A 254 1.67 0.06 -10.68
CA THR A 254 1.91 1.10 -11.69
C THR A 254 1.19 2.38 -11.31
N PHE A 255 1.87 3.51 -11.46
CA PHE A 255 1.40 4.79 -10.96
C PHE A 255 1.13 5.77 -12.10
N GLY A 256 -0.07 6.34 -12.11
CA GLY A 256 -0.50 7.32 -13.12
C GLY A 256 -1.36 6.71 -14.23
N ALA A 257 -1.79 7.59 -15.13
CA ALA A 257 -2.55 7.26 -16.33
C ALA A 257 -1.89 7.94 -17.54
N SER A 258 -2.27 7.59 -18.78
CA SER A 258 -1.65 8.16 -19.97
C SER A 258 -1.89 9.67 -20.15
N THR A 259 -2.82 10.23 -19.38
CA THR A 259 -3.19 11.65 -19.40
C THR A 259 -3.48 12.14 -17.99
N GLY A 260 -3.30 13.44 -17.73
CA GLY A 260 -3.56 14.07 -16.44
C GLY A 260 -2.26 14.34 -15.68
N PRO A 261 -2.31 14.48 -14.34
CA PRO A 261 -1.10 14.62 -13.54
C PRO A 261 -0.22 13.39 -13.72
N GLY A 262 1.09 13.57 -13.63
CA GLY A 262 2.06 12.49 -13.78
C GLY A 262 3.42 12.83 -13.20
N TYR A 263 4.31 11.83 -13.17
CA TYR A 263 5.68 12.03 -12.70
C TYR A 263 6.40 13.14 -13.48
N TRP A 264 6.09 13.32 -14.77
CA TRP A 264 6.66 14.34 -15.64
C TRP A 264 6.42 15.79 -15.18
N ASP A 265 5.45 16.05 -14.29
CA ASP A 265 5.12 17.42 -13.86
C ASP A 265 6.20 18.02 -12.96
N GLN A 266 6.68 17.26 -11.97
CA GLN A 266 7.65 17.72 -10.97
C GLN A 266 8.82 16.76 -10.77
N HIS A 267 8.91 15.68 -11.54
CA HIS A 267 9.86 14.58 -11.32
C HIS A 267 9.76 14.05 -9.89
N TYR A 268 8.52 13.90 -9.40
CA TYR A 268 8.22 13.42 -8.07
C TYR A 268 7.09 12.40 -8.14
N LEU A 269 7.23 11.33 -7.38
CA LEU A 269 6.21 10.33 -7.16
C LEU A 269 6.34 9.83 -5.72
N SER A 270 5.24 9.84 -4.96
CA SER A 270 5.17 9.21 -3.64
C SER A 270 3.98 8.26 -3.54
N TRP A 271 4.22 7.09 -2.98
CA TRP A 271 3.20 6.08 -2.68
C TRP A 271 3.44 5.50 -1.30
N SER A 272 2.38 5.09 -0.60
CA SER A 272 2.49 4.56 0.77
C SER A 272 1.66 3.29 0.96
N MET A 273 2.19 2.38 1.78
CA MET A 273 1.52 1.18 2.24
C MET A 273 1.76 0.93 3.74
N LEU A 274 0.84 0.23 4.38
CA LEU A 274 1.04 -0.40 5.67
C LEU A 274 1.46 -1.85 5.49
N LEU A 275 2.33 -2.32 6.38
CA LEU A 275 2.76 -3.70 6.49
C LEU A 275 2.64 -4.11 7.95
N GLY A 276 1.95 -5.22 8.25
CA GLY A 276 1.71 -5.65 9.62
C GLY A 276 1.49 -7.15 9.77
N VAL A 277 1.38 -7.59 11.01
CA VAL A 277 1.03 -8.98 11.36
C VAL A 277 -0.07 -8.94 12.41
N GLY A 278 -1.17 -9.65 12.18
CA GLY A 278 -2.34 -9.64 13.07
C GLY A 278 -3.62 -9.37 12.29
N PHE A 279 -4.43 -8.45 12.79
CA PHE A 279 -5.65 -8.00 12.12
C PHE A 279 -5.38 -6.67 11.39
N PRO A 280 -5.73 -6.56 10.09
CA PRO A 280 -5.57 -5.32 9.35
C PRO A 280 -6.44 -4.21 9.97
N PRO A 281 -5.91 -2.98 10.13
CA PRO A 281 -6.70 -1.82 10.49
C PRO A 281 -7.93 -1.65 9.57
N VAL A 282 -9.08 -1.38 10.17
CA VAL A 282 -10.35 -1.16 9.45
C VAL A 282 -10.77 0.29 9.62
N ASP A 283 -11.04 0.97 8.49
CA ASP A 283 -11.62 2.31 8.51
C ASP A 283 -13.10 2.24 8.90
N GLY A 284 -13.50 3.10 9.85
CA GLY A 284 -14.89 3.33 10.21
C GLY A 284 -15.28 4.78 9.96
N LEU A 285 -16.58 5.03 9.86
CA LEU A 285 -17.13 6.37 9.71
C LEU A 285 -16.87 7.20 10.97
N SER A 286 -16.43 8.45 10.80
CA SER A 286 -16.22 9.33 11.95
C SER A 286 -17.56 9.69 12.62
N PRO A 287 -17.54 10.03 13.92
CA PRO A 287 -18.73 10.53 14.61
C PRO A 287 -19.37 11.75 13.93
N LEU A 288 -18.56 12.57 13.25
CA LEU A 288 -19.04 13.72 12.49
C LEU A 288 -19.82 13.30 11.24
N VAL A 289 -19.27 12.37 10.45
CA VAL A 289 -19.96 11.82 9.26
C VAL A 289 -21.24 11.11 9.68
N LEU A 290 -21.18 10.29 10.74
CA LEU A 290 -22.37 9.64 11.30
C LEU A 290 -23.42 10.66 11.75
N GLY A 291 -23.00 11.76 12.39
CA GLY A 291 -23.89 12.85 12.78
C GLY A 291 -24.57 13.54 11.59
N ILE A 292 -23.81 13.83 10.52
CA ILE A 292 -24.35 14.42 9.29
C ILE A 292 -25.37 13.46 8.65
N MET A 293 -25.03 12.17 8.52
CA MET A 293 -25.95 11.18 7.96
C MET A 293 -27.22 11.03 8.82
N ALA A 294 -27.09 11.03 10.14
CA ALA A 294 -28.23 10.95 11.04
C ALA A 294 -29.19 12.13 10.88
N VAL A 295 -28.67 13.36 10.74
CA VAL A 295 -29.51 14.55 10.52
C VAL A 295 -30.10 14.57 9.11
N ALA A 296 -29.28 14.30 8.09
CA ALA A 296 -29.67 14.36 6.68
C ALA A 296 -30.72 13.31 6.31
N LEU A 297 -30.65 12.10 6.88
CA LEU A 297 -31.62 11.04 6.65
C LEU A 297 -32.76 11.06 7.69
N GLY A 298 -32.46 11.41 8.94
CA GLY A 298 -33.42 11.40 10.04
C GLY A 298 -34.46 12.51 9.92
N ALA A 299 -34.08 13.73 9.55
CA ALA A 299 -35.03 14.84 9.44
C ALA A 299 -36.10 14.60 8.36
N PRO A 300 -35.77 14.20 7.12
CA PRO A 300 -36.78 13.84 6.11
C PRO A 300 -37.63 12.65 6.54
N GLY A 301 -37.03 11.63 7.18
CA GLY A 301 -37.76 10.46 7.69
C GLY A 301 -38.82 10.84 8.73
N LEU A 302 -38.46 11.70 9.69
CA LEU A 302 -39.39 12.21 10.69
C LEU A 302 -40.48 13.09 10.08
N MET A 303 -40.15 13.92 9.09
CA MET A 303 -41.15 14.72 8.37
C MET A 303 -42.14 13.84 7.61
N LEU A 304 -41.68 12.78 6.94
CA LEU A 304 -42.55 11.83 6.23
C LEU A 304 -43.46 11.07 7.19
N LEU A 305 -42.91 10.60 8.32
CA LEU A 305 -43.70 9.91 9.35
C LEU A 305 -44.74 10.86 9.97
N GLY A 306 -44.34 12.07 10.35
CA GLY A 306 -45.24 13.08 10.90
C GLY A 306 -46.33 13.48 9.91
N GLY A 307 -45.96 13.77 8.67
CA GLY A 307 -46.91 14.10 7.59
C GLY A 307 -47.88 12.94 7.30
N GLY A 308 -47.37 11.70 7.24
CA GLY A 308 -48.19 10.50 7.05
C GLY A 308 -49.17 10.29 8.20
N LEU A 309 -48.74 10.49 9.45
CA LEU A 309 -49.61 10.38 10.62
C LEU A 309 -50.72 11.43 10.58
N VAL A 310 -50.39 12.68 10.22
CA VAL A 310 -51.36 13.77 10.07
C VAL A 310 -52.40 13.42 9.00
N LEU A 311 -51.96 12.93 7.84
CA LEU A 311 -52.87 12.53 6.75
C LEU A 311 -53.81 11.39 7.18
N LEU A 312 -53.29 10.35 7.86
CA LEU A 312 -54.09 9.23 8.35
C LEU A 312 -55.13 9.67 9.40
N LEU A 313 -54.74 10.56 10.31
CA LEU A 313 -55.66 11.12 11.32
C LEU A 313 -56.71 12.04 10.69
N HIS A 314 -56.36 12.79 9.64
CA HIS A 314 -57.29 13.67 8.94
C HIS A 314 -58.31 12.87 8.10
N HIS A 315 -57.88 11.80 7.44
CA HIS A 315 -58.76 10.92 6.65
C HIS A 315 -59.82 10.22 7.54
N ARG A 316 -59.47 9.86 8.77
CA ARG A 316 -60.43 9.30 9.74
C ARG A 316 -61.53 10.29 10.17
N LYS A 317 -61.25 11.60 10.18
CA LYS A 317 -62.25 12.63 10.52
C LYS A 317 -63.24 12.93 9.40
N TYR A 318 -62.87 12.69 8.14
CA TYR A 318 -63.75 12.90 6.98
C TYR A 318 -64.50 11.64 6.53
N SER A 319 -64.18 10.48 7.09
CA SER A 319 -64.90 9.22 6.86
C SER A 319 -66.12 9.03 7.79
N GLU A 320 -66.65 10.12 8.36
CA GLU A 320 -68.05 10.19 8.81
C GLU A 320 -68.90 10.74 7.66
N TYR A 321 -68.92 10.03 6.53
CA TYR A 321 -69.87 10.35 5.46
C TYR A 321 -71.21 9.71 5.84
N GLN A 322 -72.19 10.56 6.21
CA GLN A 322 -73.57 10.15 6.46
C GLN A 322 -74.12 9.40 5.23
N SER A 323 -74.64 8.19 5.45
CA SER A 323 -75.42 7.47 4.44
C SER A 323 -76.68 8.29 4.15
N ILE A 324 -76.81 8.80 2.93
CA ILE A 324 -78.04 9.42 2.47
C ILE A 324 -79.02 8.28 2.17
N ASN A 325 -79.94 8.02 3.09
CA ASN A 325 -81.23 7.36 2.83
C ASN A 325 -82.27 8.42 2.47
#